data_AF-A0A2N2ZCG2-F1
#
_entry.id   AF-A0A2N2ZCG2-F1
#
_cell.length_a   1.000
_cell.length_b   1.000
_cell.length_c   1.000
_cell.angle_alpha   90.00
_cell.angle_beta   90.00
_cell.angle_gamma   90.00
#
_symmetry.space_group_name_H-M   'P 1'
#
loop_
_entity.id
_entity.type
_entity.pdbx_description
1 polymer ?
#
loop_
_entity_poly.entity_id
_entity_poly.type
_entity_poly.pdbx_seq_one_letter_code
_entity_poly.pdbx_strand_id
1 'polypeptide(L)'
;TEDGKSRYDFQYEDSDGYKTTIEALSRSFNPEYWNYAKLISGVLRHGMPIVNVVDLIHNLHLNDATLNTWKNGLARALKKYIPDGTLPSERTCESCKEPTLIYQEGCLICQNCGHSKCG
;
A
#
# COMPACT_ATOMS: atom_id res chain seq x y z
N THR A 1 -2.05 22.49 27.75
CA THR A 1 -2.02 23.82 28.38
C THR A 1 -2.46 24.83 27.35
N GLU A 2 -3.39 25.70 27.77
CA GLU A 2 -3.94 26.93 27.17
C GLU A 2 -4.58 26.96 25.76
N ASP A 3 -4.38 25.99 24.86
CA ASP A 3 -5.00 26.04 23.50
C ASP A 3 -5.91 24.84 23.12
N GLY A 4 -6.26 23.97 24.07
CA GLY A 4 -7.14 22.81 23.81
C GLY A 4 -6.57 21.75 22.84
N LYS A 5 -5.37 21.95 22.27
CA LYS A 5 -4.67 20.97 21.43
C LYS A 5 -3.90 19.98 22.30
N SER A 6 -4.29 18.72 22.27
CA SER A 6 -3.57 17.62 22.92
C SER A 6 -2.17 17.49 22.32
N ARG A 7 -1.12 17.76 23.11
CA ARG A 7 0.28 17.54 22.77
C ARG A 7 0.68 16.15 23.23
N TYR A 8 1.14 15.32 22.29
CA TYR A 8 1.68 13.99 22.58
C TYR A 8 3.19 14.02 22.35
N ASP A 9 3.95 13.86 23.41
CA ASP A 9 5.40 13.74 23.37
C ASP A 9 5.75 12.25 23.49
N PHE A 10 6.68 11.77 22.67
CA PHE A 10 7.14 10.38 22.71
C PHE A 10 8.52 10.33 23.34
N GLN A 11 8.65 9.61 24.46
CA GLN A 11 9.88 9.48 25.21
C GLN A 11 10.36 8.03 25.15
N TYR A 12 11.64 7.84 24.85
CA TYR A 12 12.28 6.54 24.88
C TYR A 12 13.73 6.68 25.34
N GLU A 13 14.30 5.57 25.80
CA GLU A 13 15.73 5.46 26.08
C GLU A 13 16.38 4.81 24.85
N ASP A 14 17.40 5.46 24.28
CA ASP A 14 18.12 4.89 23.15
C ASP A 14 19.04 3.73 23.59
N SER A 15 19.70 3.09 22.61
CA SER A 15 20.61 1.98 22.89
C SER A 15 21.81 2.33 23.75
N ASP A 16 22.16 3.63 23.84
CA ASP A 16 23.29 4.14 24.59
C ASP A 16 22.87 4.66 25.99
N GLY A 17 21.59 4.51 26.36
CA GLY A 17 21.05 4.87 27.67
C GLY A 17 20.60 6.33 27.80
N TYR A 18 20.54 7.08 26.70
CA TYR A 18 20.09 8.47 26.73
C TYR A 18 18.57 8.58 26.60
N LYS A 19 17.97 9.37 27.49
CA LYS A 19 16.56 9.73 27.39
C LYS A 19 16.35 10.72 26.23
N THR A 20 15.70 10.24 25.19
CA THR A 20 15.30 11.05 24.04
C THR A 20 13.82 11.36 24.12
N THR A 21 13.46 12.62 23.81
CA THR A 21 12.06 13.05 23.69
C THR A 21 11.82 13.58 22.29
N ILE A 22 10.88 12.97 21.58
CA ILE A 22 10.31 13.51 20.34
C ILE A 22 9.10 14.34 20.74
N GLU A 23 9.29 15.66 20.77
CA GLU A 23 8.26 16.60 21.15
C GLU A 23 7.21 16.79 20.05
N ALA A 24 5.96 16.97 20.47
CA ALA A 24 4.84 17.25 19.58
C ALA A 24 4.74 16.24 18.42
N LEU A 25 4.90 14.95 18.71
CA LEU A 25 4.79 13.85 17.74
C LEU A 25 3.49 13.94 16.92
N SER A 26 2.40 14.44 17.53
CA SER A 26 1.13 14.67 16.84
C SER A 26 1.22 15.64 15.65
N ARG A 27 2.19 16.56 15.62
CA ARG A 27 2.45 17.47 14.50
C ARG A 27 3.30 16.86 13.40
N SER A 28 4.02 15.78 13.70
CA SER A 28 4.80 15.04 12.71
C SER A 28 3.93 14.24 11.74
N PHE A 29 2.65 14.04 12.06
CA PHE A 29 1.71 13.35 11.19
C PHE A 29 1.01 14.31 10.23
N ASN A 30 1.24 14.13 8.94
CA ASN A 30 0.47 14.81 7.91
C ASN A 30 -0.95 14.21 7.85
N PRO A 31 -2.03 15.01 8.11
CA PRO A 31 -3.41 14.52 8.09
C PRO A 31 -3.82 13.89 6.76
N GLU A 32 -3.23 14.32 5.65
CA GLU A 32 -3.47 13.76 4.32
C GLU A 32 -3.10 12.28 4.25
N TYR A 33 -1.93 11.91 4.78
CA TYR A 33 -1.44 10.53 4.74
C TYR A 33 -2.30 9.62 5.62
N TRP A 34 -2.79 10.17 6.72
CA TRP A 34 -3.72 9.46 7.59
C TRP A 34 -5.06 9.18 6.90
N ASN A 35 -5.54 10.10 6.05
CA ASN A 35 -6.74 9.88 5.25
C ASN A 35 -6.56 8.76 4.23
N TYR A 36 -5.39 8.63 3.60
CA TYR A 36 -5.11 7.50 2.71
C TYR A 36 -5.10 6.16 3.45
N ALA A 37 -4.44 6.12 4.62
CA ALA A 37 -4.42 4.92 5.45
C ALA A 37 -5.85 4.52 5.89
N LYS A 38 -6.68 5.50 6.27
CA LYS A 38 -8.09 5.27 6.62
C LYS A 38 -8.91 4.79 5.43
N LEU A 39 -8.74 5.40 4.26
CA LEU A 39 -9.43 5.00 3.03
C LEU A 39 -9.12 3.53 2.75
N ILE A 40 -7.84 3.17 2.66
CA ILE A 40 -7.41 1.80 2.35
C ILE A 40 -7.92 0.80 3.40
N SER A 41 -7.81 1.16 4.68
CA SER A 41 -8.35 0.35 5.78
C SER A 41 -9.86 0.16 5.68
N GLY A 42 -10.58 1.20 5.27
CA GLY A 42 -12.02 1.17 5.05
C GLY A 42 -12.40 0.22 3.92
N VAL A 43 -11.75 0.33 2.75
CA VAL A 43 -12.05 -0.56 1.61
C VAL A 43 -11.78 -2.02 1.93
N LEU A 44 -10.70 -2.32 2.65
CA LEU A 44 -10.40 -3.67 3.13
C LEU A 44 -11.46 -4.17 4.13
N ARG A 45 -11.83 -3.33 5.12
CA ARG A 45 -12.84 -3.67 6.13
C ARG A 45 -14.21 -3.93 5.54
N HIS A 46 -14.58 -3.23 4.47
CA HIS A 46 -15.86 -3.39 3.79
C HIS A 46 -15.85 -4.50 2.74
N GLY A 47 -14.79 -5.32 2.68
CA GLY A 47 -14.77 -6.54 1.88
C GLY A 47 -14.61 -6.31 0.38
N MET A 48 -14.00 -5.19 -0.04
CA MET A 48 -13.64 -5.01 -1.44
C MET A 48 -12.66 -6.13 -1.86
N PRO A 49 -12.87 -6.79 -3.02
CA PRO A 49 -11.94 -7.79 -3.53
C PRO A 49 -10.52 -7.25 -3.60
N ILE A 50 -9.54 -8.05 -3.15
CA ILE A 50 -8.14 -7.59 -3.00
C ILE A 50 -7.54 -7.13 -4.33
N VAL A 51 -7.90 -7.76 -5.45
CA VAL A 51 -7.48 -7.31 -6.79
C VAL A 51 -7.90 -5.85 -7.03
N ASN A 52 -9.15 -5.51 -6.74
CA ASN A 52 -9.67 -4.16 -6.93
C ASN A 52 -9.02 -3.17 -5.96
N VAL A 53 -8.68 -3.61 -4.74
CA VAL A 53 -7.93 -2.78 -3.77
C VAL A 53 -6.53 -2.48 -4.27
N VAL A 54 -5.82 -3.49 -4.80
CA VAL A 54 -4.48 -3.32 -5.40
C VAL A 54 -4.55 -2.35 -6.58
N ASP A 55 -5.53 -2.52 -7.47
CA ASP A 55 -5.75 -1.62 -8.62
C ASP A 55 -6.03 -0.18 -8.16
N LEU A 56 -6.87 0.00 -7.13
CA LEU A 56 -7.16 1.31 -6.54
C LEU A 56 -5.88 1.96 -5.99
N ILE A 57 -5.08 1.23 -5.22
CA ILE A 57 -3.84 1.75 -4.62
C ILE A 57 -2.84 2.14 -5.72
N HIS A 58 -2.72 1.34 -6.79
CA HIS A 58 -1.80 1.63 -7.89
C HIS A 58 -2.14 2.96 -8.56
N ASN A 59 -3.44 3.23 -8.74
CA ASN A 59 -3.98 4.41 -9.41
C ASN A 59 -4.02 5.68 -8.53
N LEU A 60 -3.68 5.61 -7.25
CA LEU A 60 -3.57 6.79 -6.40
C LEU A 60 -2.47 7.74 -6.92
N HIS A 61 -2.85 8.96 -7.29
CA HIS A 61 -1.91 10.01 -7.68
C HIS A 61 -1.49 10.79 -6.43
N LEU A 62 -0.27 10.54 -5.97
CA LEU A 62 0.27 11.13 -4.74
C LEU A 62 1.40 12.09 -5.10
N ASN A 63 1.35 13.31 -4.55
CA ASN A 63 2.27 14.41 -4.91
C ASN A 63 3.70 14.26 -4.35
N ASP A 64 3.96 13.21 -3.56
CA ASP A 64 5.22 12.99 -2.85
C ASP A 64 5.90 11.67 -3.29
N ALA A 65 7.20 11.73 -3.58
CA ALA A 65 7.99 10.56 -3.95
C ALA A 65 8.01 9.47 -2.86
N THR A 66 8.03 9.85 -1.59
CA THR A 66 8.00 8.92 -0.44
C THR A 66 6.65 8.21 -0.32
N LEU A 67 5.55 8.87 -0.69
CA LEU A 67 4.24 8.24 -0.74
C LEU A 67 4.11 7.27 -1.92
N ASN A 68 4.79 7.55 -3.03
CA ASN A 68 4.82 6.64 -4.16
C ASN A 68 5.56 5.34 -3.82
N THR A 69 6.65 5.38 -3.04
CA THR A 69 7.32 4.16 -2.56
C THR A 69 6.45 3.40 -1.56
N TRP A 70 5.77 4.11 -0.65
CA TRP A 70 4.83 3.52 0.30
C TRP A 70 3.66 2.80 -0.40
N LYS A 71 2.96 3.44 -1.36
CA LYS A 71 1.83 2.80 -2.06
C LYS A 71 2.25 1.56 -2.83
N ASN A 72 3.46 1.57 -3.43
CA ASN A 72 4.02 0.43 -4.14
C ASN A 72 4.33 -0.72 -3.17
N GLY A 73 4.91 -0.40 -2.00
CA GLY A 73 5.12 -1.37 -0.92
C GLY A 73 3.81 -2.04 -0.48
N LEU A 74 2.76 -1.24 -0.30
CA LEU A 74 1.46 -1.73 0.12
C LEU A 74 0.79 -2.61 -0.94
N ALA A 75 0.80 -2.20 -2.20
CA ALA A 75 0.26 -2.99 -3.31
C ALA A 75 0.96 -4.36 -3.41
N ARG A 76 2.29 -4.40 -3.27
CA ARG A 76 3.07 -5.66 -3.26
C ARG A 76 2.71 -6.57 -2.10
N ALA A 77 2.51 -6.02 -0.91
CA ALA A 77 2.09 -6.79 0.25
C ALA A 77 0.70 -7.40 0.03
N LEU A 78 -0.24 -6.64 -0.53
CA LEU A 78 -1.61 -7.09 -0.77
C LEU A 78 -1.73 -8.12 -1.91
N LYS A 79 -0.89 -8.04 -2.95
CA LYS A 79 -0.89 -9.03 -4.05
C LYS A 79 -0.72 -10.47 -3.58
N LYS A 80 0.00 -10.70 -2.48
CA LYS A 80 0.21 -12.03 -1.88
C LYS A 80 -1.07 -12.68 -1.34
N TYR A 81 -2.12 -11.89 -1.14
CA TYR A 81 -3.42 -12.36 -0.65
C TYR A 81 -4.43 -12.56 -1.79
N ILE A 82 -4.04 -12.33 -3.04
CA ILE A 82 -4.86 -12.65 -4.20
C ILE A 82 -4.77 -14.16 -4.43
N PRO A 83 -5.89 -14.90 -4.47
CA PRO A 83 -5.88 -16.33 -4.74
C PRO A 83 -5.31 -16.64 -6.13
N ASP A 84 -4.57 -17.75 -6.25
CA ASP A 84 -4.08 -18.22 -7.53
C ASP A 84 -5.24 -18.53 -8.50
N GLY A 85 -5.02 -18.26 -9.79
CA GLY A 85 -6.05 -18.38 -10.83
C GLY A 85 -7.01 -17.19 -10.91
N THR A 86 -6.87 -16.18 -10.03
CA THR A 86 -7.68 -14.96 -10.12
C THR A 86 -7.38 -14.22 -11.42
N LEU A 87 -8.44 -13.82 -12.13
CA LEU A 87 -8.34 -13.08 -13.38
C LEU A 87 -8.18 -11.58 -13.08
N PRO A 88 -7.11 -10.93 -13.60
CA PRO A 88 -6.98 -9.49 -13.49
C PRO A 88 -8.08 -8.74 -14.25
N SER A 89 -8.27 -7.48 -13.88
CA SER A 89 -9.09 -6.50 -14.60
C SER A 89 -8.62 -6.35 -16.05
N GLU A 90 -7.30 -6.27 -16.26
CA GLU A 90 -6.66 -6.28 -17.58
C GLU A 90 -6.04 -7.66 -17.86
N ARG A 91 -6.62 -8.40 -18.80
CA ARG A 91 -6.20 -9.78 -19.11
C ARG A 91 -5.16 -9.89 -20.21
N THR A 92 -4.94 -8.82 -20.95
CA THR A 92 -4.10 -8.80 -22.15
C THR A 92 -2.63 -8.78 -21.76
N CYS A 93 -1.89 -9.81 -22.18
CA CYS A 93 -0.45 -9.85 -21.99
C CYS A 93 0.25 -8.75 -22.79
N GLU A 94 1.13 -7.98 -22.15
CA GLU A 94 1.89 -6.93 -22.83
C GLU A 94 2.85 -7.50 -23.89
N SER A 95 3.35 -8.72 -23.68
CA SER A 95 4.35 -9.39 -24.52
C SER A 95 3.74 -10.06 -25.76
N CYS A 96 2.72 -10.92 -25.59
CA CYS A 96 2.13 -11.67 -26.72
C CYS A 96 0.73 -11.21 -27.14
N LYS A 97 0.16 -10.19 -26.47
CA LYS A 97 -1.17 -9.61 -26.74
C LYS A 97 -2.37 -10.55 -26.58
N GLU A 98 -2.14 -11.75 -26.04
CA GLU A 98 -3.22 -12.70 -25.73
C GLU A 98 -3.85 -12.42 -24.35
N PRO A 99 -5.17 -12.64 -24.18
CA PRO A 99 -5.89 -12.38 -22.93
C PRO A 99 -5.74 -13.52 -21.91
N THR A 100 -4.52 -13.99 -21.68
CA THR A 100 -4.21 -15.19 -20.89
C THR A 100 -3.41 -14.89 -19.61
N LEU A 101 -3.48 -13.66 -19.10
CA LEU A 101 -2.90 -13.29 -17.80
C LEU A 101 -3.75 -13.84 -16.64
N ILE A 102 -3.09 -14.47 -15.67
CA ILE A 102 -3.68 -14.90 -14.40
C ILE A 102 -2.78 -14.48 -13.23
N TYR A 103 -3.36 -14.30 -12.04
CA TYR A 103 -2.58 -14.19 -10.82
C TYR A 103 -2.11 -15.56 -10.36
N GLN A 104 -0.81 -15.69 -10.06
CA GLN A 104 -0.20 -16.88 -9.47
C GLN A 104 0.99 -16.46 -8.59
N GLU A 105 1.02 -16.94 -7.34
CA GLU A 105 2.03 -16.61 -6.34
C GLU A 105 2.20 -15.09 -6.10
N GLY A 106 1.11 -14.32 -6.27
CA GLY A 106 1.12 -12.86 -6.14
C GLY A 106 1.75 -12.11 -7.34
N CYS A 107 2.07 -12.80 -8.44
CA CYS A 107 2.48 -12.20 -9.70
C CYS A 107 1.44 -12.41 -10.79
N LEU A 108 1.47 -11.55 -11.82
CA LEU A 108 0.71 -11.77 -13.05
C LEU A 108 1.53 -12.62 -14.01
N ILE A 109 1.02 -13.79 -14.38
CA ILE A 109 1.68 -14.74 -15.29
C ILE A 109 0.79 -14.98 -16.50
N CYS A 110 1.37 -14.85 -17.69
CA CYS A 110 0.69 -15.19 -18.94
C CYS A 110 0.83 -16.69 -19.22
N GLN A 111 -0.30 -17.39 -19.33
CA GLN A 111 -0.33 -18.83 -19.60
C GLN A 111 0.10 -19.19 -21.03
N ASN A 112 0.07 -18.23 -21.96
CA ASN A 112 0.44 -18.50 -23.36
C ASN A 112 1.96 -18.38 -23.63
N CYS A 113 2.60 -17.32 -23.13
CA CYS A 113 4.02 -17.05 -23.41
C CYS A 113 4.94 -17.13 -22.19
N GLY A 114 4.40 -17.38 -20.99
CA GLY A 114 5.18 -17.45 -19.74
C GLY A 114 5.67 -16.10 -19.23
N HIS A 115 5.31 -14.98 -19.87
CA HIS A 115 5.67 -13.65 -19.39
C HIS A 115 5.08 -13.40 -18.00
N SER A 116 5.92 -12.99 -17.05
CA SER A 116 5.50 -12.63 -15.70
C SER A 116 5.80 -11.16 -15.41
N LYS A 117 4.85 -10.48 -14.77
CA LYS A 117 5.01 -9.11 -14.26
C LYS A 117 5.06 -9.17 -12.74
N CYS A 118 6.23 -9.54 -12.23
CA CYS A 118 6.55 -9.46 -10.81
C CYS A 118 7.18 -8.09 -10.52
N GLY A 119 6.50 -7.29 -9.70
CA GLY A 119 6.88 -5.92 -9.39
C GLY A 119 6.36 -5.51 -8.03
#